data_AF-B7FDM8-F1
#
_entry.id   AF-B7FDM8-F1
#
_cell.length_a   1.000
_cell.length_b   1.000
_cell.length_c   1.000
_cell.angle_alpha   90.00
_cell.angle_beta   90.00
_cell.angle_gamma   90.00
#
_symmetry.space_group_name_H-M   'P 1'
#
loop_
_entity.id
_entity.type
_entity.pdbx_description
1 polymer ?
#
loop_
_entity_poly.entity_id
_entity_poly.type
_entity_poly.pdbx_seq_one_letter_code
_entity_poly.pdbx_strand_id
1 'polypeptide(L)' 'MPFALTAIKGIGLRFSHVAVAKAGIDVTKRAGELSDEEVERVIDVILNPREYKIPNWFLNRQ' A
#
# COMPACT_ATOMS: atom_id res chain seq x y z
N MET A 1 -7.20 6.04 -4.32
CA MET A 1 -5.92 6.13 -3.57
C MET A 1 -4.67 5.64 -4.33
N PRO A 2 -4.67 4.52 -5.08
CA PRO A 2 -3.42 3.84 -5.45
C PRO A 2 -2.48 4.63 -6.38
N PHE A 3 -3.00 5.54 -7.18
CA PHE A 3 -2.19 6.44 -8.02
C PHE A 3 -1.40 7.48 -7.24
N ALA A 4 -1.83 7.86 -6.04
CA ALA A 4 -1.08 8.81 -5.21
C ALA A 4 0.16 8.15 -4.60
N LEU A 5 0.04 6.88 -4.19
CA LEU A 5 1.15 6.11 -3.61
C LEU A 5 2.24 5.78 -4.63
N THR A 6 1.95 5.80 -5.93
CA THR A 6 2.98 5.59 -6.96
C THR A 6 4.00 6.72 -7.09
N ALA A 7 3.76 7.87 -6.43
CA ALA A 7 4.76 8.94 -6.33
C ALA A 7 5.97 8.53 -5.47
N ILE A 8 5.82 7.52 -4.60
CA ILE A 8 6.89 7.03 -3.73
C ILE A 8 7.79 6.09 -4.54
N LYS A 9 9.11 6.37 -4.53
CA LYS A 9 10.09 5.53 -5.23
C LYS A 9 10.05 4.10 -4.70
N GLY A 10 9.90 3.14 -5.62
CA GLY A 10 9.75 1.72 -5.30
C GLY A 10 8.29 1.25 -5.16
N ILE A 11 7.29 2.14 -5.15
CA ILE A 11 5.89 1.72 -5.13
C ILE A 11 5.32 1.82 -6.53
N GLY A 12 5.12 0.68 -7.19
CA GLY A 12 4.41 0.61 -8.47
C GLY A 12 2.89 0.54 -8.29
N LEU A 13 2.13 0.78 -9.36
CA LEU A 13 0.66 0.77 -9.32
C LEU A 13 0.11 -0.57 -8.80
N ARG A 14 0.71 -1.69 -9.20
CA ARG A 14 0.32 -3.03 -8.75
C ARG A 14 0.58 -3.22 -7.26
N PHE A 15 1.74 -2.78 -6.76
CA PHE A 15 2.09 -2.90 -5.36
C PHE A 15 1.19 -2.02 -4.49
N SER A 16 0.94 -0.79 -4.94
CA SER A 16 0.01 0.13 -4.27
C SER A 16 -1.40 -0.45 -4.17
N HIS A 17 -1.93 -1.02 -5.25
CA HIS A 17 -3.27 -1.61 -5.25
C HIS A 17 -3.38 -2.76 -4.22
N VAL A 18 -2.35 -3.61 -4.14
CA VAL A 18 -2.30 -4.69 -3.15
C VAL A 18 -2.18 -4.14 -1.73
N ALA A 19 -1.30 -3.15 -1.51
CA ALA A 19 -1.10 -2.56 -0.19
C ALA A 19 -2.39 -1.91 0.35
N VAL A 20 -3.11 -1.15 -0.48
CA VAL A 20 -4.39 -0.52 -0.10
C VAL A 20 -5.47 -1.57 0.17
N ALA A 21 -5.56 -2.60 -0.68
CA ALA A 21 -6.50 -3.70 -0.47
C ALA A 21 -6.20 -4.49 0.83
N LYS A 22 -4.92 -4.65 1.19
CA LYS A 22 -4.49 -5.32 2.43
C LYS A 22 -4.66 -4.46 3.67
N ALA A 23 -4.50 -3.14 3.56
CA ALA A 23 -4.78 -2.19 4.63
C ALA A 23 -6.28 -2.08 4.97
N GLY A 24 -7.16 -2.69 4.16
CA GLY A 24 -8.62 -2.65 4.36
C GLY A 24 -9.22 -1.29 4.05
N ILE A 25 -8.57 -0.51 3.19
CA ILE A 25 -9.03 0.83 2.78
C ILE A 25 -9.67 0.71 1.41
N ASP A 26 -10.75 1.45 1.21
CA ASP A 26 -11.40 1.50 -0.08
C ASP A 26 -10.49 2.13 -1.15
N VAL A 27 -10.39 1.46 -2.31
CA VAL A 27 -9.48 1.84 -3.39
C VAL A 27 -9.94 3.12 -4.08
N THR A 28 -11.25 3.42 -4.03
CA THR A 28 -11.88 4.56 -4.70
C THR A 28 -11.75 5.88 -3.95
N LYS A 29 -11.55 5.82 -2.61
CA LYS A 29 -11.27 7.00 -1.77
C LYS A 29 -10.11 7.84 -2.29
N ARG A 30 -10.18 9.17 -2.14
CA ARG A 30 -9.07 10.06 -2.49
C ARG A 30 -7.99 10.08 -1.41
N ALA A 31 -6.78 10.41 -1.82
CA ALA A 31 -5.64 10.41 -0.91
C ALA A 31 -5.76 11.42 0.24
N GLY A 32 -6.42 12.56 0.00
CA GLY A 32 -6.66 13.59 1.00
C GLY A 32 -7.87 13.35 1.91
N GLU A 33 -8.59 12.24 1.73
CA GLU A 33 -9.74 11.86 2.57
C GLU A 33 -9.38 10.78 3.60
N LEU A 34 -8.11 10.36 3.65
CA LEU A 34 -7.66 9.36 4.62
C LEU A 34 -7.46 9.98 6.00
N SER A 35 -7.84 9.24 7.03
CA SER A 35 -7.45 9.55 8.40
C SER A 35 -5.99 9.16 8.66
N ASP A 36 -5.36 9.78 9.66
CA ASP A 36 -3.98 9.45 10.03
C ASP A 36 -3.81 7.96 10.41
N GLU A 37 -4.84 7.35 11.01
CA GLU A 37 -4.88 5.92 11.33
C GLU A 37 -4.91 5.03 10.07
N GLU A 38 -5.60 5.46 9.01
CA GLU A 38 -5.60 4.77 7.72
C GLU A 38 -4.21 4.89 7.06
N VAL A 39 -3.54 6.03 7.21
CA VAL A 39 -2.19 6.26 6.69
C VAL A 39 -1.17 5.37 7.39
N GLU A 40 -1.19 5.29 8.72
CA GLU A 40 -0.28 4.41 9.48
C GLU A 40 -0.45 2.94 9.09
N ARG A 41 -1.68 2.46 8.90
CA ARG A 41 -1.94 1.10 8.43
C ARG A 41 -1.34 0.82 7.06
N VAL A 42 -1.40 1.77 6.14
CA VAL A 42 -0.78 1.62 4.80
C VAL A 42 0.74 1.59 4.92
N ILE A 43 1.33 2.43 5.78
CA ILE A 43 2.77 2.46 6.03
C ILE A 43 3.23 1.12 6.60
N ASP A 44 2.52 0.56 7.58
CA ASP A 44 2.85 -0.73 8.17
C ASP A 44 2.82 -1.87 7.14
N VAL A 45 1.81 -1.89 6.26
CA VAL A 45 1.73 -2.86 5.16
C VAL A 45 2.90 -2.75 4.19
N ILE A 46 3.38 -1.53 3.93
CA ILE A 46 4.52 -1.27 3.04
C ILE A 46 5.85 -1.66 3.71
N LEU A 47 5.99 -1.41 5.01
CA LEU A 47 7.20 -1.76 5.77
C LEU A 47 7.34 -3.27 5.98
N ASN A 48 6.22 -3.94 6.27
CA ASN A 48 6.17 -5.37 6.64
C ASN A 48 5.36 -6.22 5.66
N PRO A 49 5.64 -6.19 4.33
CA PRO A 49 4.78 -6.84 3.33
C PRO A 49 4.67 -8.37 3.50
N ARG A 50 5.67 -9.00 4.11
CA ARG A 50 5.68 -10.45 4.40
C ARG A 50 4.60 -10.86 5.40
N GLU A 51 4.31 -10.01 6.38
CA GLU A 51 3.32 -10.27 7.43
C GLU A 51 1.89 -10.20 6.88
N TYR A 52 1.67 -9.36 5.86
CA TYR A 52 0.38 -9.19 5.19
C TYR A 52 0.12 -10.20 4.05
N LYS A 53 0.87 -11.33 4.06
CA LYS A 53 0.74 -12.43 3.09
C LYS A 53 1.00 -12.00 1.65
N ILE A 54 1.87 -11.02 1.42
CA ILE A 54 2.32 -10.65 0.07
C ILE A 54 3.43 -11.63 -0.36
N PRO A 55 3.33 -12.28 -1.54
CA PRO A 55 4.32 -13.25 -1.97
C PRO A 55 5.72 -12.66 -2.16
N ASN A 56 6.76 -13.44 -1.86
CA ASN A 56 8.16 -12.98 -1.99
C ASN A 56 8.56 -12.60 -3.42
N TRP A 57 7.96 -13.22 -4.44
CA TRP A 57 8.20 -12.87 -5.85
C TRP A 57 7.63 -11.50 -6.25
N PHE A 58 6.81 -10.88 -5.39
CA PHE A 58 6.18 -9.58 -5.61
C PHE A 58 6.97 -8.44 -4.95
N LEU A 59 8.03 -8.74 -4.20
CA LEU A 59 8.87 -7.76 -3.52
C LEU A 59 9.94 -7.23 -4.46
N ASN A 60 10.19 -5.92 -4.41
CA ASN A 60 11.23 -5.28 -5.23
C ASN A 60 12.65 -5.72 -4.90
N ARG A 61 12.87 -6.18 -3.66
CA ARG A 61 14.16 -6.69 -3.20
C ARG A 61 13.91 -8.09 -2.67
N GLN A 62 14.33 -9.08 -3.46
CA GLN A 62 14.42 -10.48 -3.04
C GLN A 62 15.64 -10.67 -2.15
#